data_AF-A0A0A0VBX2-F1
#
_entry.id   AF-A0A0A0VBX2-F1
#
_cell.length_a   1.000
_cell.length_b   1.000
_cell.length_c   1.000
_cell.angle_alpha   90.00
_cell.angle_beta   90.00
_cell.angle_gamma   90.00
#
_symmetry.space_group_name_H-M   'P 1'
#
loop_
_entity.id
_entity.type
_entity.pdbx_description
1 polymer ?
#
loop_
_entity_poly.entity_id
_entity_poly.type
_entity_poly.pdbx_seq_one_letter_code
_entity_poly.pdbx_strand_id
1 'polypeptide(L)'
;VILGTQYAGEMKKGLFSVMHYLMPKRHILSLHSGCNIGKDGDVALFFGLSGTGKTTLSTDHNRYLIGDDEHCWSETGVSNIEGGCYAKCIDLSQEKEPDIFNAIRFGTVLENVVFDEHTRQVDYSDKSVTENTRAAYPIEYIPNALLPCVGPHPKNVILLACDAFGVLPPVSKLNLAQTMYHFISGYTALVAGTEDGIKEPQATFSACFGAAFIMLHPTKYA
;
A
#
# COMPACT_ATOMS: atom_id res chain seq x y z
N VAL A 1 -0.61 21.48 8.08
CA VAL A 1 0.71 22.11 8.34
C VAL A 1 1.58 21.04 8.97
N ILE A 2 2.79 20.83 8.48
CA ILE A 2 3.75 19.83 8.99
C ILE A 2 4.86 20.60 9.72
N LEU A 3 5.14 20.25 10.98
CA LEU A 3 6.17 20.86 11.82
C LEU A 3 6.93 19.77 12.57
N GLY A 4 8.25 19.88 12.69
CA GLY A 4 9.07 18.99 13.52
C GLY A 4 9.34 17.60 12.95
N THR A 5 8.90 17.30 11.72
CA THR A 5 9.18 16.04 11.01
C THR A 5 9.61 16.32 9.57
N GLN A 6 10.52 15.49 9.05
CA GLN A 6 11.01 15.51 7.67
C GLN A 6 10.58 14.25 6.89
N TYR A 7 9.75 13.40 7.49
CA TYR A 7 9.29 12.17 6.87
C TYR A 7 8.34 12.46 5.70
N ALA A 8 8.71 12.01 4.50
CA ALA A 8 7.95 12.32 3.29
C ALA A 8 6.52 11.72 3.31
N GLY A 9 6.33 10.61 4.02
CA GLY A 9 5.05 9.94 4.18
C GLY A 9 3.94 10.82 4.78
N GLU A 10 4.30 11.83 5.59
CA GLU A 10 3.33 12.78 6.17
C GLU A 10 2.62 13.60 5.08
N MET A 11 3.35 13.99 4.02
CA MET A 11 2.76 14.72 2.90
C MET A 11 1.77 13.86 2.12
N LYS A 12 2.16 12.62 1.81
CA LYS A 12 1.32 11.63 1.12
C LYS A 12 0.06 11.33 1.92
N LYS A 13 0.22 10.88 3.18
CA LYS A 13 -0.90 10.46 4.03
C LYS A 13 -1.81 11.61 4.48
N GLY A 14 -1.27 12.83 4.55
CA GLY A 14 -2.07 14.04 4.74
C GLY A 14 -3.08 14.27 3.60
N LEU A 15 -2.63 14.17 2.34
CA LEU A 15 -3.54 14.27 1.18
C LEU A 15 -4.53 13.10 1.15
N PHE A 16 -4.07 11.89 1.45
CA PHE A 16 -4.93 10.72 1.52
C PHE A 16 -6.05 10.86 2.56
N SER A 17 -5.75 11.43 3.72
CA SER A 17 -6.75 11.72 4.76
C SER A 17 -7.80 12.73 4.25
N VAL A 18 -7.37 13.75 3.49
CA VAL A 18 -8.30 14.68 2.82
C VAL A 18 -9.20 13.94 1.83
N MET A 19 -8.66 13.00 1.05
CA MET A 19 -9.45 12.15 0.15
C MET A 19 -10.45 11.28 0.92
N HIS A 20 -10.03 10.71 2.05
CA HIS A 20 -10.90 9.96 2.97
C HIS A 20 -12.05 10.79 3.55
N TYR A 21 -11.93 12.12 3.60
CA TYR A 21 -13.02 13.00 4.01
C TYR A 21 -13.91 13.45 2.85
N LEU A 22 -13.31 13.86 1.73
CA LEU A 22 -14.02 14.47 0.60
C LEU A 22 -14.74 13.44 -0.28
N MET A 23 -14.13 12.28 -0.53
CA MET A 23 -14.67 11.28 -1.45
C MET A 23 -15.97 10.65 -0.93
N PRO A 24 -16.07 10.20 0.34
CA PRO A 24 -17.32 9.62 0.84
C PRO A 24 -18.49 10.60 0.85
N LYS A 25 -18.23 11.90 0.99
CA LYS A 25 -19.26 12.96 0.86
C LYS A 25 -19.81 13.10 -0.55
N ARG A 26 -19.06 12.64 -1.55
CA ARG A 26 -19.45 12.58 -2.96
C ARG A 26 -19.90 11.17 -3.37
N HIS A 27 -20.16 10.29 -2.41
CA HIS A 27 -20.50 8.88 -2.66
C HIS A 27 -19.41 8.10 -3.41
N ILE A 28 -18.14 8.50 -3.27
CA ILE A 28 -16.98 7.79 -3.79
C ILE A 28 -16.26 7.14 -2.62
N LEU A 29 -15.94 5.85 -2.75
CA LEU A 29 -15.26 5.10 -1.71
C LEU A 29 -13.74 5.25 -1.87
N SER A 30 -13.08 5.93 -0.94
CA SER A 30 -11.62 6.00 -0.86
C SER A 30 -11.06 4.83 -0.05
N LEU A 31 -9.98 4.22 -0.54
CA LEU A 31 -9.48 2.92 -0.12
C LEU A 31 -7.97 2.96 0.14
N HIS A 32 -7.54 2.31 1.23
CA HIS A 32 -6.13 2.01 1.48
C HIS A 32 -5.84 0.59 0.95
N SER A 33 -5.41 0.51 -0.30
CA SER A 33 -5.32 -0.75 -1.04
C SER A 33 -4.22 -0.72 -2.10
N GLY A 34 -3.64 -1.88 -2.42
CA GLY A 34 -3.02 -2.09 -3.73
C GLY A 34 -4.10 -2.40 -4.77
N CYS A 35 -3.84 -2.12 -6.05
CA CYS A 35 -4.79 -2.40 -7.12
C CYS A 35 -4.09 -2.76 -8.43
N ASN A 36 -4.57 -3.80 -9.10
CA ASN A 36 -4.10 -4.19 -10.42
C ASN A 36 -5.24 -4.74 -11.30
N ILE A 37 -4.98 -4.86 -12.59
CA ILE A 37 -5.93 -5.36 -13.59
C ILE A 37 -5.30 -6.50 -14.41
N GLY A 38 -6.07 -7.57 -14.63
CA GLY A 38 -5.66 -8.66 -15.51
C GLY A 38 -5.81 -8.28 -16.98
N LYS A 39 -5.25 -9.11 -17.86
CA LYS A 39 -5.33 -8.91 -19.32
C LYS A 39 -6.76 -8.89 -19.84
N ASP A 40 -7.67 -9.58 -19.15
CA ASP A 40 -9.11 -9.65 -19.47
C ASP A 40 -9.93 -8.55 -18.77
N GLY A 41 -9.28 -7.56 -18.16
CA GLY A 41 -9.92 -6.43 -17.50
C GLY A 41 -10.48 -6.73 -16.11
N ASP A 42 -10.15 -7.87 -15.50
CA ASP A 42 -10.54 -8.20 -14.13
C ASP A 42 -9.69 -7.41 -13.12
N VAL A 43 -10.32 -6.49 -12.39
CA VAL A 43 -9.64 -5.67 -11.38
C VAL A 43 -9.63 -6.40 -10.03
N ALA A 44 -8.52 -6.30 -9.30
CA ALA A 44 -8.36 -6.79 -7.93
C ALA A 44 -7.90 -5.66 -7.00
N LEU A 45 -8.46 -5.63 -5.78
CA LEU A 45 -8.07 -4.73 -4.69
C LEU A 45 -7.45 -5.53 -3.54
N PHE A 46 -6.36 -5.03 -2.98
CA PHE A 46 -5.59 -5.67 -1.90
C PHE A 46 -5.53 -4.74 -0.69
N PHE A 47 -6.43 -4.94 0.28
CA PHE A 47 -6.47 -4.17 1.51
C PHE A 47 -5.45 -4.68 2.52
N GLY A 48 -4.80 -3.77 3.25
CA GLY A 48 -3.81 -4.14 4.25
C GLY A 48 -3.07 -2.94 4.80
N LEU A 49 -2.39 -3.12 5.93
CA LEU A 49 -1.50 -2.08 6.46
C LEU A 49 -0.18 -2.02 5.70
N SER A 50 0.66 -1.05 6.05
CA SER A 50 2.02 -0.99 5.50
C SER A 50 2.78 -2.26 5.88
N GLY A 51 3.49 -2.87 4.93
CA GLY A 51 4.28 -4.09 5.17
C GLY A 51 3.50 -5.40 5.21
N THR A 52 2.19 -5.42 4.95
CA THR A 52 1.38 -6.66 4.93
C THR A 52 1.24 -7.29 3.55
N GLY A 53 2.03 -6.84 2.55
CA GLY A 53 2.09 -7.43 1.21
C GLY A 53 1.29 -6.71 0.11
N LYS A 54 0.67 -5.54 0.36
CA LYS A 54 -0.08 -4.80 -0.67
C LYS A 54 0.74 -4.52 -1.93
N THR A 55 1.87 -3.83 -1.80
CA THR A 55 2.74 -3.45 -2.91
C THR A 55 3.28 -4.69 -3.64
N THR A 56 3.80 -5.67 -2.89
CA THR A 56 4.34 -6.90 -3.45
C THR A 56 3.29 -7.71 -4.23
N LEU A 57 2.07 -7.86 -3.71
CA LEU A 57 1.01 -8.65 -4.37
C LEU A 57 0.30 -7.88 -5.51
N SER A 58 0.27 -6.55 -5.44
CA SER A 58 -0.29 -5.74 -6.53
C SER A 58 0.66 -5.63 -7.72
N THR A 59 1.98 -5.73 -7.49
CA THR A 59 3.03 -5.72 -8.52
C THR A 59 3.29 -7.11 -9.09
N ASP A 60 2.23 -7.74 -9.61
CA ASP A 60 2.31 -9.05 -10.30
C ASP A 60 2.69 -8.84 -11.77
N HIS A 61 3.75 -9.51 -12.24
CA HIS A 61 4.26 -9.44 -13.60
C HIS A 61 3.24 -9.86 -14.68
N ASN A 62 2.20 -10.61 -14.32
CA ASN A 62 1.14 -11.04 -15.23
C ASN A 62 -0.04 -10.05 -15.31
N ARG A 63 -0.02 -9.00 -14.50
CA ARG A 63 -1.11 -8.02 -14.35
C ARG A 63 -0.56 -6.61 -14.54
N TYR A 64 -1.43 -5.67 -14.89
CA TYR A 64 -1.06 -4.27 -14.97
C TYR A 64 -1.34 -3.56 -13.65
N LEU A 65 -0.34 -2.87 -13.10
CA LEU A 65 -0.47 -2.13 -11.84
C LEU A 65 -1.33 -0.87 -12.06
N ILE A 66 -2.37 -0.68 -11.24
CA ILE A 66 -3.13 0.58 -11.20
C ILE A 66 -2.51 1.51 -10.15
N GLY A 67 -2.13 0.98 -8.98
CA GLY A 67 -1.39 1.69 -7.94
C GLY A 67 -1.17 0.78 -6.73
N ASP A 68 -0.23 1.12 -5.85
CA ASP A 68 0.21 0.21 -4.79
C ASP A 68 -0.41 0.48 -3.42
N ASP A 69 -1.04 1.64 -3.19
CA ASP A 69 -1.43 2.04 -1.84
C ASP A 69 -2.76 2.80 -1.69
N GLU A 70 -3.14 3.69 -2.61
CA GLU A 70 -4.29 4.59 -2.41
C GLU A 70 -5.22 4.69 -3.63
N HIS A 71 -6.49 4.28 -3.49
CA HIS A 71 -7.45 4.26 -4.61
C HIS A 71 -8.80 4.90 -4.27
N CYS A 72 -9.50 5.33 -5.30
CA CYS A 72 -10.93 5.68 -5.24
C CYS A 72 -11.73 4.69 -6.07
N TRP A 73 -12.84 4.20 -5.51
CA TRP A 73 -13.85 3.40 -6.20
C TRP A 73 -15.15 4.23 -6.31
N SER A 74 -15.48 4.58 -7.55
CA SER A 74 -16.67 5.36 -7.92
C SER A 74 -17.66 4.52 -8.74
N GLU A 75 -18.74 5.16 -9.20
CA GLU A 75 -19.73 4.54 -10.10
C GLU A 75 -19.15 4.09 -11.45
N THR A 76 -17.97 4.58 -11.85
CA THR A 76 -17.34 4.22 -13.14
C THR A 76 -16.18 3.25 -13.02
N GLY A 77 -15.79 2.84 -11.81
CA GLY A 77 -14.67 1.94 -11.57
C GLY A 77 -13.69 2.45 -10.52
N VAL A 78 -12.44 1.99 -10.62
CA VAL A 78 -11.35 2.33 -9.70
C VAL A 78 -10.35 3.27 -10.33
N SER A 79 -9.74 4.13 -9.53
CA SER A 79 -8.68 5.05 -9.96
C SER A 79 -7.63 5.19 -8.88
N ASN A 80 -6.36 5.32 -9.29
CA ASN A 80 -5.28 5.67 -8.37
C ASN A 80 -5.41 7.14 -7.94
N ILE A 81 -5.12 7.42 -6.67
CA ILE A 81 -5.03 8.80 -6.16
C ILE A 81 -3.63 9.38 -6.49
N GLU A 82 -2.63 8.51 -6.59
CA GLU A 82 -1.22 8.86 -6.70
C GLU A 82 -0.73 8.90 -8.15
N GLY A 83 0.43 9.53 -8.36
CA GLY A 83 1.19 9.51 -9.62
C GLY A 83 2.47 8.67 -9.55
N GLY A 84 2.63 7.87 -8.50
CA GLY A 84 3.86 7.12 -8.23
C GLY A 84 3.66 6.09 -7.14
N CYS A 85 4.75 5.46 -6.73
CA CYS A 85 4.79 4.52 -5.62
C CYS A 85 5.77 5.00 -4.57
N TYR A 86 5.50 4.64 -3.31
CA TYR A 86 6.36 4.94 -2.16
C TYR A 86 6.70 3.65 -1.42
N ALA A 87 7.48 2.81 -2.11
CA ALA A 87 7.74 1.43 -1.76
C ALA A 87 8.73 1.31 -0.59
N LYS A 88 8.57 0.26 0.22
CA LYS A 88 9.55 -0.13 1.24
C LYS A 88 10.76 -0.78 0.55
N CYS A 89 11.96 -0.45 1.00
CA CYS A 89 13.20 -0.92 0.39
C CYS A 89 13.98 -1.91 1.24
N ILE A 90 13.52 -2.20 2.46
CA ILE A 90 14.26 -3.08 3.35
C ILE A 90 14.29 -4.51 2.81
N ASP A 91 15.49 -5.10 2.80
CA ASP A 91 15.76 -6.44 2.26
C ASP A 91 15.37 -6.59 0.77
N LEU A 92 15.23 -5.47 0.04
CA LEU A 92 14.91 -5.43 -1.39
C LEU A 92 16.04 -6.08 -2.19
N SER A 93 15.67 -6.99 -3.09
CA SER A 93 16.61 -7.58 -4.05
C SER A 93 15.98 -7.71 -5.42
N GLN A 94 16.82 -7.64 -6.45
CA GLN A 94 16.38 -7.80 -7.84
C GLN A 94 15.75 -9.19 -8.10
N GLU A 95 16.18 -10.21 -7.36
CA GLU A 95 15.64 -11.57 -7.48
C GLU A 95 14.21 -11.67 -6.95
N LYS A 96 13.93 -11.05 -5.79
CA LYS A 96 12.62 -11.14 -5.13
C LYS A 96 11.59 -10.19 -5.73
N GLU A 97 12.01 -8.95 -6.01
CA GLU A 97 11.11 -7.86 -6.44
C GLU A 97 11.74 -7.07 -7.60
N PRO A 98 11.90 -7.70 -8.79
CA PRO A 98 12.62 -7.12 -9.93
C PRO A 98 12.02 -5.80 -10.42
N ASP A 99 10.69 -5.66 -10.44
CA ASP A 99 10.03 -4.46 -10.96
C ASP A 99 10.29 -3.23 -10.06
N ILE A 100 10.18 -3.41 -8.74
CA ILE A 100 10.49 -2.37 -7.76
C ILE A 100 11.99 -2.03 -7.81
N PHE A 101 12.85 -3.04 -7.85
CA PHE A 101 14.31 -2.84 -7.91
C PHE A 101 14.71 -2.05 -9.17
N ASN A 102 14.17 -2.43 -10.34
CA ASN A 102 14.48 -1.78 -11.61
C ASN A 102 13.85 -0.38 -11.73
N ALA A 103 12.78 -0.11 -10.98
CA ALA A 103 12.22 1.24 -10.85
C ALA A 103 13.14 2.19 -10.07
N ILE A 104 14.11 1.69 -9.30
CA ILE A 104 15.08 2.56 -8.62
C ILE A 104 16.18 2.96 -9.60
N ARG A 105 16.04 4.15 -10.18
CA ARG A 105 16.96 4.74 -11.15
C ARG A 105 16.96 6.27 -11.04
N PHE A 106 17.66 6.97 -11.93
CA PHE A 106 17.64 8.44 -11.94
C PHE A 106 16.20 8.97 -11.97
N GLY A 107 15.88 9.88 -11.05
CA GLY A 107 14.51 10.39 -10.81
C GLY A 107 13.82 9.79 -9.58
N THR A 108 14.28 8.64 -9.08
CA THR A 108 13.82 8.06 -7.81
C THR A 108 14.44 8.82 -6.62
N VAL A 109 13.64 9.04 -5.59
CA VAL A 109 14.11 9.56 -4.29
C VAL A 109 14.20 8.40 -3.31
N LEU A 110 15.40 8.15 -2.79
CA LEU A 110 15.62 7.19 -1.71
C LEU A 110 15.62 7.91 -0.37
N GLU A 111 14.96 7.33 0.63
CA GLU A 111 14.81 7.91 1.95
C GLU A 111 15.33 6.91 3.00
N ASN A 112 16.25 7.39 3.84
CA ASN A 112 16.88 6.66 4.95
C ASN A 112 17.61 5.36 4.57
N VAL A 113 17.98 5.18 3.30
CA VAL A 113 18.85 4.07 2.89
C VAL A 113 20.32 4.35 3.22
N VAL A 114 21.09 3.30 3.46
CA VAL A 114 22.55 3.37 3.58
C VAL A 114 23.17 2.95 2.25
N PHE A 115 24.23 3.63 1.82
CA PHE A 115 24.93 3.32 0.57
C PHE A 115 26.43 3.50 0.75
N ASP A 116 27.21 2.78 -0.06
CA ASP A 116 28.65 2.92 -0.10
C ASP A 116 29.04 4.23 -0.80
N GLU A 117 29.82 5.08 -0.12
CA GLU A 117 30.12 6.44 -0.61
C GLU A 117 30.93 6.47 -1.91
N HIS A 118 31.70 5.42 -2.20
CA HIS A 118 32.57 5.33 -3.37
C HIS A 118 31.85 4.77 -4.60
N THR A 119 31.16 3.65 -4.44
CA THR A 119 30.43 2.93 -5.50
C THR A 119 29.02 3.45 -5.70
N ARG A 120 28.46 4.17 -4.71
CA ARG A 120 27.06 4.62 -4.65
C ARG A 120 26.05 3.47 -4.64
N GLN A 121 26.49 2.24 -4.38
CA GLN A 121 25.60 1.10 -4.25
C GLN A 121 24.87 1.16 -2.93
N VAL A 122 23.55 0.98 -2.98
CA VAL A 122 22.67 0.99 -1.81
C VAL A 122 22.74 -0.38 -1.14
N ASP A 123 22.93 -0.40 0.17
CA ASP A 123 22.75 -1.60 1.00
C ASP A 123 21.32 -1.64 1.52
N TYR A 124 20.45 -2.40 0.83
CA TYR A 124 19.06 -2.56 1.23
C TYR A 124 18.86 -3.43 2.47
N SER A 125 19.90 -4.11 2.96
CA SER A 125 19.83 -4.91 4.19
C SER A 125 20.17 -4.11 5.45
N ASP A 126 20.77 -2.92 5.30
CA ASP A 126 21.16 -2.07 6.41
C ASP A 126 19.94 -1.41 7.08
N LYS A 127 19.82 -1.64 8.40
CA LYS A 127 18.73 -1.18 9.28
C LYS A 127 19.21 -0.18 10.34
N SER A 128 20.46 0.27 10.26
CA SER A 128 21.11 1.10 11.28
C SER A 128 20.42 2.45 11.49
N VAL A 129 19.83 3.01 10.43
CA VAL A 129 18.98 4.22 10.50
C VAL A 129 17.54 3.84 10.87
N THR A 130 16.94 2.92 10.11
CA THR A 130 15.56 2.45 10.31
C THR A 130 15.28 1.21 9.47
N GLU A 131 14.30 0.40 9.86
CA GLU A 131 13.75 -0.68 9.02
C GLU A 131 12.75 -0.17 7.97
N ASN A 132 12.36 1.11 8.02
CA ASN A 132 11.40 1.73 7.11
C ASN A 132 12.09 2.56 6.02
N THR A 133 13.13 1.98 5.42
CA THR A 133 13.77 2.56 4.24
C THR A 133 12.78 2.59 3.07
N ARG A 134 12.83 3.64 2.26
CA ARG A 134 11.82 3.89 1.21
C ARG A 134 12.43 4.35 -0.11
N ALA A 135 11.70 4.08 -1.19
CA ALA A 135 11.92 4.66 -2.52
C ALA A 135 10.63 5.26 -3.05
N ALA A 136 10.67 6.54 -3.41
CA ALA A 136 9.60 7.23 -4.12
C ALA A 136 9.97 7.34 -5.60
N TYR A 137 9.14 6.78 -6.48
CA TYR A 137 9.36 6.82 -7.93
C TYR A 137 8.05 7.04 -8.69
N PRO A 138 8.09 7.67 -9.88
CA PRO A 138 6.92 7.82 -10.75
C PRO A 138 6.37 6.46 -11.18
N ILE A 139 5.06 6.36 -11.39
CA ILE A 139 4.38 5.09 -11.69
C ILE A 139 4.89 4.50 -13.02
N GLU A 140 5.32 5.35 -13.96
CA GLU A 140 5.87 4.99 -15.27
C GLU A 140 7.21 4.24 -15.16
N TYR A 141 7.82 4.18 -13.98
CA TYR A 141 9.03 3.40 -13.77
C TYR A 141 8.74 1.92 -13.59
N ILE A 142 7.48 1.55 -13.29
CA ILE A 142 7.01 0.17 -13.27
C ILE A 142 6.61 -0.23 -14.70
N PRO A 143 7.27 -1.22 -15.34
CA PRO A 143 7.05 -1.54 -16.75
C PRO A 143 5.62 -1.95 -17.11
N ASN A 144 4.93 -2.62 -16.17
CA ASN A 144 3.55 -3.07 -16.30
C ASN A 144 2.55 -2.10 -15.63
N ALA A 145 2.91 -0.83 -15.37
CA ALA A 145 1.93 0.15 -14.94
C ALA A 145 0.87 0.40 -16.02
N LEU A 146 -0.39 0.52 -15.61
CA LEU A 146 -1.49 0.93 -16.47
C LEU A 146 -1.52 2.45 -16.57
N LEU A 147 -1.48 2.98 -17.79
CA LEU A 147 -1.58 4.40 -18.07
C LEU A 147 -2.77 4.66 -19.01
N PRO A 148 -3.81 5.42 -18.61
CA PRO A 148 -3.99 6.03 -17.28
C PRO A 148 -4.26 5.00 -16.18
N CYS A 149 -3.96 5.34 -14.92
CA CYS A 149 -4.14 4.50 -13.74
C CYS A 149 -5.61 4.36 -13.31
N VAL A 150 -6.46 3.87 -14.21
CA VAL A 150 -7.91 3.75 -14.06
C VAL A 150 -8.36 2.38 -14.57
N GLY A 151 -9.20 1.69 -13.80
CA GLY A 151 -9.74 0.39 -14.15
C GLY A 151 -11.26 0.32 -13.98
N PRO A 152 -11.93 -0.70 -14.56
CA PRO A 152 -13.35 -0.96 -14.32
C PRO A 152 -13.59 -1.41 -12.87
N HIS A 153 -14.83 -1.79 -12.54
CA HIS A 153 -15.14 -2.27 -11.19
C HIS A 153 -14.32 -3.52 -10.80
N PRO A 154 -13.89 -3.60 -9.52
CA PRO A 154 -13.16 -4.76 -9.02
C PRO A 154 -14.04 -6.01 -9.06
N LYS A 155 -13.47 -7.09 -9.59
CA LYS A 155 -14.08 -8.43 -9.52
C LYS A 155 -13.64 -9.17 -8.26
N ASN A 156 -12.49 -8.79 -7.69
CA ASN A 156 -11.91 -9.42 -6.51
C ASN A 156 -11.51 -8.37 -5.48
N VAL A 157 -11.85 -8.64 -4.21
CA VAL A 157 -11.43 -7.86 -3.05
C VAL A 157 -10.73 -8.80 -2.09
N ILE A 158 -9.46 -8.52 -1.81
CA ILE A 158 -8.60 -9.33 -0.95
C ILE A 158 -8.31 -8.52 0.32
N LEU A 159 -8.55 -9.12 1.48
CA LEU A 159 -8.22 -8.55 2.79
C LEU A 159 -6.96 -9.23 3.31
N LEU A 160 -5.83 -8.53 3.33
CA LEU A 160 -4.54 -9.04 3.79
C LEU A 160 -4.45 -8.88 5.31
N ALA A 161 -4.38 -10.01 6.02
CA ALA A 161 -4.17 -10.05 7.45
C ALA A 161 -2.83 -10.73 7.75
N CYS A 162 -1.84 -9.93 8.16
CA CYS A 162 -0.65 -10.46 8.82
C CYS A 162 -1.06 -10.96 10.22
N ASP A 163 -1.28 -12.26 10.36
CA ASP A 163 -1.73 -12.87 11.60
C ASP A 163 -0.55 -13.35 12.46
N ALA A 164 -0.26 -12.59 13.51
CA ALA A 164 0.82 -12.92 14.45
C ALA A 164 0.55 -14.17 15.29
N PHE A 165 -0.71 -14.63 15.39
CA PHE A 165 -1.08 -15.81 16.18
C PHE A 165 -1.08 -17.11 15.37
N GLY A 166 -1.02 -17.04 14.04
CA GLY A 166 -1.03 -18.22 13.16
C GLY A 166 -2.33 -19.03 13.23
N VAL A 167 -3.45 -18.37 13.49
CA VAL A 167 -4.79 -18.97 13.64
C VAL A 167 -5.58 -18.89 12.32
N LEU A 168 -5.46 -17.78 11.59
CA LEU A 168 -6.15 -17.61 10.32
C LEU A 168 -5.62 -18.59 9.27
N PRO A 169 -6.50 -19.22 8.48
CA PRO A 169 -6.06 -20.02 7.35
C PRO A 169 -5.37 -19.14 6.29
N PRO A 170 -4.50 -19.71 5.44
CA PRO A 170 -3.82 -18.93 4.39
C PRO A 170 -4.76 -18.20 3.44
N VAL A 171 -5.96 -18.77 3.18
CA VAL A 171 -7.00 -18.14 2.36
C VAL A 171 -8.39 -18.57 2.84
N SER A 172 -9.34 -17.63 2.83
CA SER A 172 -10.75 -17.89 3.10
C SER A 172 -11.63 -17.12 2.13
N LYS A 173 -12.63 -17.79 1.55
CA LYS A 173 -13.66 -17.14 0.75
C LYS A 173 -14.77 -16.65 1.67
N LEU A 174 -14.88 -15.33 1.83
CA LEU A 174 -15.85 -14.71 2.71
C LEU A 174 -17.21 -14.55 2.03
N ASN A 175 -18.28 -14.70 2.80
CA ASN A 175 -19.60 -14.19 2.39
C ASN A 175 -19.72 -12.68 2.68
N LEU A 176 -20.84 -12.06 2.30
CA LEU A 176 -21.02 -10.61 2.45
C LEU A 176 -20.93 -10.15 3.91
N ALA A 177 -21.59 -10.85 4.84
CA ALA A 177 -21.58 -10.48 6.26
C ALA A 177 -20.17 -10.59 6.86
N GLN A 178 -19.43 -11.65 6.50
CA GLN A 178 -18.04 -11.82 6.90
C GLN A 178 -17.15 -10.75 6.28
N THR A 179 -17.37 -10.38 5.02
CA THR A 179 -16.62 -9.32 4.34
C THR A 179 -16.76 -7.99 5.08
N MET A 180 -18.00 -7.59 5.40
CA MET A 180 -18.25 -6.37 6.18
C MET A 180 -17.62 -6.45 7.58
N TYR A 181 -17.79 -7.58 8.27
CA TYR A 181 -17.23 -7.79 9.61
C TYR A 181 -15.70 -7.68 9.61
N HIS A 182 -15.01 -8.39 8.71
CA HIS A 182 -13.55 -8.37 8.63
C HIS A 182 -13.03 -7.03 8.12
N PHE A 183 -13.73 -6.38 7.20
CA PHE A 183 -13.35 -5.05 6.72
C PHE A 183 -13.44 -3.99 7.82
N ILE A 184 -14.54 -3.94 8.57
CA ILE A 184 -14.70 -3.00 9.70
C ILE A 184 -13.73 -3.34 10.83
N SER A 185 -13.52 -4.64 11.11
CA SER A 185 -12.58 -5.07 12.16
C SER A 185 -11.14 -4.73 11.81
N GLY A 186 -10.73 -4.97 10.56
CA GLY A 186 -9.40 -4.67 10.05
C GLY A 186 -8.28 -5.34 10.86
N TYR A 187 -8.49 -6.60 11.27
CA TYR A 187 -7.50 -7.37 12.01
C TYR A 187 -6.25 -7.62 11.17
N THR A 188 -5.08 -7.25 11.70
CA THR A 188 -3.76 -7.56 11.14
C THR A 188 -2.66 -7.31 12.20
N ALA A 189 -1.43 -7.05 11.79
CA ALA A 189 -0.32 -6.71 12.67
C ALA A 189 0.37 -5.43 12.17
N LEU A 190 0.81 -4.60 13.12
CA LEU A 190 1.78 -3.54 12.86
C LEU A 190 3.15 -4.19 12.69
N VAL A 191 3.72 -4.07 11.50
CA VAL A 191 5.06 -4.60 11.20
C VAL A 191 6.11 -3.62 11.72
N ALA A 192 7.25 -4.14 12.19
CA ALA A 192 8.35 -3.34 12.70
C ALA A 192 8.78 -2.23 11.71
N GLY A 193 9.04 -1.05 12.28
CA GLY A 193 9.42 0.17 11.56
C GLY A 193 8.28 0.94 10.89
N THR A 194 7.05 0.42 10.84
CA THR A 194 5.94 1.14 10.17
C THR A 194 5.45 2.38 10.92
N GLU A 195 5.58 2.39 12.25
CA GLU A 195 5.26 3.49 13.15
C GLU A 195 6.38 3.65 14.19
N ASP A 196 6.55 4.87 14.72
CA ASP A 196 7.58 5.14 15.73
C ASP A 196 7.34 4.29 16.99
N GLY A 197 8.40 3.66 17.48
CA GLY A 197 8.35 2.78 18.65
C GLY A 197 7.97 1.31 18.41
N ILE A 198 7.54 0.90 17.21
CA ILE A 198 7.19 -0.51 16.91
C ILE A 198 8.43 -1.30 16.48
N LYS A 199 8.89 -2.21 17.35
CA LYS A 199 10.08 -3.06 17.14
C LYS A 199 9.80 -4.53 16.82
N GLU A 200 8.62 -5.03 17.18
CA GLU A 200 8.20 -6.41 16.92
C GLU A 200 6.76 -6.39 16.39
N PRO A 201 6.34 -7.40 15.60
CA PRO A 201 4.97 -7.48 15.11
C PRO A 201 3.93 -7.46 16.24
N GLN A 202 3.03 -6.47 16.22
CA GLN A 202 1.96 -6.35 17.21
C GLN A 202 0.60 -6.52 16.56
N ALA A 203 -0.18 -7.49 17.03
CA ALA A 203 -1.55 -7.68 16.58
C ALA A 203 -2.38 -6.41 16.85
N THR A 204 -3.19 -6.01 15.87
CA THR A 204 -3.99 -4.78 15.92
C THR A 204 -5.30 -4.95 15.17
N PHE A 205 -6.26 -4.09 15.48
CA PHE A 205 -7.52 -3.92 14.77
C PHE A 205 -7.54 -2.51 14.18
N SER A 206 -7.17 -2.41 12.90
CA SER A 206 -7.13 -1.14 12.18
C SER A 206 -8.31 -1.08 11.23
N ALA A 207 -9.42 -0.50 11.68
CA ALA A 207 -10.68 -0.42 10.93
C ALA A 207 -10.47 -0.02 9.46
N CYS A 208 -11.15 -0.73 8.56
CA CYS A 208 -11.02 -0.59 7.10
C CYS A 208 -9.59 -0.80 6.56
N PHE A 209 -8.73 -1.47 7.33
CA PHE A 209 -7.29 -1.64 7.07
C PHE A 209 -6.55 -0.30 6.91
N GLY A 210 -7.02 0.76 7.58
CA GLY A 210 -6.51 2.13 7.41
C GLY A 210 -6.98 3.10 8.48
N ALA A 211 -7.14 2.64 9.73
CA ALA A 211 -7.70 3.44 10.82
C ALA A 211 -6.97 4.78 11.05
N ALA A 212 -5.65 4.82 10.78
CA ALA A 212 -4.83 6.02 10.91
C ALA A 212 -5.20 7.14 9.91
N PHE A 213 -5.89 6.81 8.81
CA PHE A 213 -6.14 7.73 7.69
C PHE A 213 -7.63 8.01 7.44
N ILE A 214 -8.52 7.20 8.00
CA ILE A 214 -9.96 7.40 7.82
C ILE A 214 -10.45 8.59 8.65
N MET A 215 -11.36 9.38 8.06
CA MET A 215 -11.85 10.63 8.65
C MET A 215 -13.32 10.56 9.08
N LEU A 216 -14.02 9.48 8.73
CA LEU A 216 -15.41 9.22 9.07
C LEU A 216 -15.51 7.90 9.85
N HIS A 217 -16.67 7.64 10.43
CA HIS A 217 -16.91 6.36 11.10
C HIS A 217 -16.72 5.18 10.11
N PRO A 218 -16.09 4.06 10.50
CA PRO A 218 -15.80 2.92 9.61
C PRO A 218 -17.03 2.40 8.84
N THR A 219 -18.21 2.44 9.46
CA THR A 219 -19.48 2.03 8.82
C THR A 219 -19.91 2.92 7.66
N LYS A 220 -19.21 4.03 7.41
CA LYS A 220 -19.45 4.86 6.23
C LYS A 220 -18.63 4.42 5.02
N TYR A 221 -17.54 3.69 5.26
CA TYR A 221 -16.70 3.09 4.22
C TYR A 221 -17.14 1.64 3.90
N ALA A 222 -17.71 0.94 4.89
CA ALA A 222 -18.32 -0.39 4.73
C ALA A 222 -19.71 -0.30 4.09
#